data_AF-A0A6C0IRT8-F1
#
_entry.id   AF-A0A6C0IRT8-F1
#
_cell.length_a   1.000
_cell.length_b   1.000
_cell.length_c   1.000
_cell.angle_alpha   90.00
_cell.angle_beta   90.00
_cell.angle_gamma   90.00
#
_symmetry.space_group_name_H-M   'P 1'
#
loop_
_entity.id
_entity.type
_entity.pdbx_description
1 polymer ?
#
loop_
_entity_poly.entity_id
_entity_poly.type
_entity_poly.pdbx_seq_one_letter_code
_entity_poly.pdbx_strand_id
1 'polypeptide(L)' 'MTKNDKHIEEFLKNLTEKETIAYEIAKDMLGSSFDVEKSIGFLKWAEEKNIELY' A
#
# COMPACT_ATOMS: atom_id res chain seq x y z
N MET A 1 -9.07 -7.51 -12.69
CA MET A 1 -8.89 -7.38 -11.23
C MET A 1 -7.83 -8.38 -10.81
N THR A 2 -6.61 -7.88 -10.65
CA THR A 2 -5.45 -8.60 -10.13
C THR A 2 -5.68 -8.93 -8.65
N LYS A 3 -5.16 -10.06 -8.16
CA LYS A 3 -5.41 -10.52 -6.78
C LYS A 3 -5.04 -9.51 -5.69
N ASN A 4 -4.08 -8.61 -5.97
CA ASN A 4 -3.57 -7.63 -5.02
C ASN A 4 -4.48 -6.41 -4.79
N ASP A 5 -5.40 -6.07 -5.69
CA ASP A 5 -6.32 -4.93 -5.50
C ASP A 5 -7.05 -4.99 -4.16
N LYS A 6 -7.55 -6.17 -3.78
CA LYS A 6 -8.27 -6.36 -2.52
C LYS A 6 -7.39 -6.09 -1.30
N HIS A 7 -6.14 -6.54 -1.33
CA HIS A 7 -5.20 -6.34 -0.24
C HIS A 7 -4.75 -4.89 -0.15
N ILE A 8 -4.59 -4.21 -1.28
CA ILE A 8 -4.29 -2.77 -1.33
C ILE A 8 -5.45 -1.98 -0.71
N GLU A 9 -6.69 -2.27 -1.08
CA GLU A 9 -7.85 -1.61 -0.48
C GLU A 9 -7.92 -1.84 1.03
N GLU A 10 -7.59 -3.05 1.50
CA GLU A 10 -7.55 -3.37 2.92
C GLU A 10 -6.41 -2.65 3.65
N PHE A 11 -5.23 -2.59 3.03
CA PHE A 11 -4.08 -1.83 3.52
C PHE A 11 -4.47 -0.35 3.68
N LEU A 12 -5.01 0.26 2.63
CA LEU A 12 -5.44 1.66 2.65
C LEU A 12 -6.50 1.95 3.72
N LYS A 13 -7.38 0.98 4.02
CA LYS A 13 -8.36 1.09 5.11
C LYS A 13 -7.76 0.91 6.50
N ASN A 14 -6.66 0.18 6.62
CA ASN A 14 -5.96 -0.03 7.88
C ASN A 14 -4.90 1.05 8.16
N LEU A 15 -4.63 1.95 7.22
CA LEU A 15 -3.70 3.05 7.44
C LEU A 15 -4.20 3.98 8.54
N THR A 16 -3.30 4.33 9.45
CA THR A 16 -3.53 5.42 10.39
C THR A 16 -3.48 6.77 9.66
N GLU A 17 -4.03 7.81 10.26
CA GLU A 17 -4.06 9.17 9.68
C GLU A 17 -2.66 9.66 9.24
N LYS A 18 -1.62 9.32 10.00
CA LYS A 18 -0.23 9.64 9.67
C LYS A 18 0.27 8.89 8.44
N GLU A 19 -0.07 7.61 8.32
CA GLU A 19 0.32 6.77 7.20
C GLU A 19 -0.43 7.16 5.92
N THR A 20 -1.71 7.52 6.05
CA THR A 20 -2.50 8.08 4.95
C THR A 20 -1.86 9.35 4.40
N ILE A 21 -1.46 10.29 5.27
CA ILE A 21 -0.77 11.51 4.84
C ILE A 21 0.56 11.17 4.14
N ALA A 22 1.36 10.27 4.70
CA ALA A 22 2.63 9.86 4.09
C ALA A 22 2.41 9.18 2.72
N TYR A 23 1.37 8.35 2.61
CA TYR A 23 0.95 7.70 1.38
C TYR A 23 0.53 8.72 0.31
N GLU A 24 -0.29 9.70 0.68
CA GLU A 24 -0.71 10.76 -0.26
C GLU A 24 0.46 11.61 -0.73
N ILE A 25 1.39 11.97 0.17
CA ILE A 25 2.61 12.68 -0.20
C ILE A 25 3.46 11.85 -1.17
N ALA A 26 3.67 10.57 -0.90
CA ALA A 26 4.44 9.70 -1.79
C ALA A 26 3.77 9.52 -3.15
N LYS A 27 2.44 9.37 -3.16
CA LYS A 27 1.62 9.28 -4.36
C LYS A 27 1.68 10.57 -5.20
N ASP A 28 1.63 11.73 -4.56
CA ASP A 28 1.76 13.03 -5.23
C ASP A 28 3.17 13.21 -5.83
N MET A 29 4.20 12.86 -5.07
CA MET A 29 5.60 12.97 -5.50
C MET A 29 5.95 12.04 -6.67
N LEU A 30 5.42 10.82 -6.67
CA LEU A 30 5.72 9.79 -7.66
C LEU A 30 4.70 9.77 -8.81
N GLY A 31 3.52 10.35 -8.62
CA GLY A 31 2.45 10.46 -9.60
C GLY A 31 2.14 9.11 -10.24
N SER A 32 2.22 9.05 -11.57
CA SER A 32 1.97 7.84 -12.36
C SER A 32 2.99 6.71 -12.15
N SER A 33 4.14 7.00 -11.56
CA SER A 33 5.17 6.01 -11.23
C SER A 33 4.96 5.39 -9.84
N PHE A 34 3.97 5.86 -9.10
CA PHE A 34 3.65 5.34 -7.79
C PHE A 34 2.97 3.96 -7.90
N ASP A 35 3.55 2.98 -7.21
CA ASP A 35 3.10 1.60 -7.25
C ASP A 35 2.96 1.11 -5.80
N VAL A 36 1.71 1.00 -5.33
CA VAL A 36 1.40 0.67 -3.92
C VAL A 36 1.92 -0.71 -3.57
N GLU A 37 1.79 -1.66 -4.49
CA GLU A 37 2.19 -3.05 -4.31
C GLU A 37 3.70 -3.20 -4.07
N LYS A 38 4.49 -2.27 -4.63
CA LYS A 38 5.94 -2.22 -4.45
C LYS A 38 6.38 -1.24 -3.36
N SER A 39 5.45 -0.55 -2.73
CA SER A 39 5.76 0.37 -1.64
C SER A 39 6.21 -0.40 -0.40
N ILE A 40 7.22 0.13 0.29
CA ILE A 40 7.76 -0.49 1.51
C ILE A 40 6.65 -0.63 2.58
N GLY A 41 5.71 0.32 2.64
CA GLY A 41 4.58 0.27 3.57
C GLY A 41 3.67 -0.92 3.33
N PHE A 42 3.28 -1.16 2.07
CA PHE A 42 2.44 -2.30 1.72
C PHE A 42 3.15 -3.64 1.91
N LEU A 43 4.43 -3.73 1.52
CA LEU A 43 5.23 -4.95 1.69
C LEU A 43 5.37 -5.32 3.18
N LYS A 44 5.65 -4.34 4.05
CA LYS A 44 5.71 -4.57 5.50
C LYS A 44 4.36 -4.98 6.07
N TRP A 45 3.29 -4.31 5.68
CA TRP A 45 1.95 -4.66 6.14
C TRP A 45 1.54 -6.08 5.71
N ALA A 46 1.87 -6.46 4.46
CA ALA A 46 1.64 -7.79 3.95
C ALA A 46 2.45 -8.84 4.73
N GLU A 47 3.72 -8.55 5.04
CA GLU A 47 4.57 -9.41 5.87
C GLU A 47 4.00 -9.58 7.30
N GLU A 48 3.59 -8.49 7.96
CA GLU A 48 2.97 -8.56 9.29
C GLU A 48 1.66 -9.35 9.28
N LYS A 49 0.87 -9.24 8.21
CA LYS A 49 -0.38 -9.98 8.01
C LYS A 49 -0.17 -11.40 7.48
N ASN A 50 1.07 -11.83 7.23
CA ASN A 50 1.41 -13.10 6.59
C ASN A 50 0.64 -13.32 5.27
N ILE A 51 0.53 -12.26 4.46
CA ILE A 51 -0.06 -12.30 3.12
C ILE A 51 1.03 -12.71 2.13
N GLU A 52 0.85 -13.85 1.47
CA GLU A 52 1.72 -14.24 0.36
C GLU A 52 1.42 -13.37 -0.86
N LEU A 53 2.40 -12.56 -1.27
CA LEU A 53 2.41 -11.81 -2.52
C LEU A 53 3.13 -12.67 -3.58
N TYR A 54 2.48 -12.93 -4.72
CA TYR A 54 2.92 -13.91 -5.75
C TYR A 54 3.38 -13.23 -7.03
#